data_AF-A0A3M0WY61-F1
#
_entry.id   AF-A0A3M0WY61-F1
#
_cell.length_a   1.000
_cell.length_b   1.000
_cell.length_c   1.000
_cell.angle_alpha   90.00
_cell.angle_beta   90.00
_cell.angle_gamma   90.00
#
_symmetry.space_group_name_H-M   'P 1'
#
loop_
_entity.id
_entity.type
_entity.pdbx_description
1 polymer ?
#
loop_
_entity_poly.entity_id
_entity_poly.type
_entity_poly.pdbx_seq_one_letter_code
_entity_poly.pdbx_strand_id
1 'polypeptide(L)'
;MNRSETNFIVYIRIFLSFVFISLFIFIVNRIIDYLIISHHIPFFRHIFASDVGNFTNTLGGLGEVVTAVLGVEFTAVAIIAQLAANKYSSDVMIIFIRNKVNVFVFSLFLLTAINTILVTNTITENFVTYYSILFNLILILISLIIIMPHLYYVFNFLQPHNFIDQVKKEASLILKELVEHGNGNTDQKREEFYEKIEFIRDIGTNSVSQGDGAVALLCVTALKEILIQHMKVKKDLPEAWFKRSGREYLDPDFSGYSQFVLNRVEETKTFVERKVFRAYDLIFNNSRKSLRDVAAGVLLNSGLIGQAAIEHRDNGALDCTFRYFNSYLRFAINDHDP
;
A
#
# COMPACT_ATOMS: atom_id res chain seq x y z
N MET A 1 -16.81 17.49 0.41
CA MET A 1 -15.51 18.15 0.17
C MET A 1 -14.50 17.03 -0.06
N ASN A 2 -14.06 16.89 -1.32
CA ASN A 2 -13.60 15.61 -1.88
C ASN A 2 -12.28 15.14 -1.27
N ARG A 3 -12.24 13.87 -0.84
CA ARG A 3 -11.03 13.14 -0.37
C ARG A 3 -9.83 13.30 -1.34
N SER A 4 -10.08 13.58 -2.63
CA SER A 4 -9.04 13.83 -3.63
C SER A 4 -8.33 15.19 -3.52
N GLU A 5 -9.02 16.27 -3.13
CA GLU A 5 -8.41 17.60 -2.98
C GLU A 5 -7.47 17.64 -1.76
N THR A 6 -7.86 16.97 -0.68
CA THR A 6 -7.02 16.84 0.53
C THR A 6 -5.73 16.08 0.23
N ASN A 7 -5.81 15.01 -0.57
CA ASN A 7 -4.64 14.24 -0.96
C ASN A 7 -3.70 15.03 -1.88
N PHE A 8 -4.24 15.76 -2.87
CA PHE A 8 -3.43 16.58 -3.79
C PHE A 8 -2.63 17.67 -3.06
N ILE A 9 -3.26 18.36 -2.10
CA ILE A 9 -2.60 19.37 -1.27
C ILE A 9 -1.49 18.75 -0.42
N VAL A 10 -1.69 17.53 0.10
CA VAL A 10 -0.65 16.82 0.87
C VAL A 10 0.56 16.50 0.00
N TYR A 11 0.37 16.00 -1.22
CA TYR A 11 1.49 15.70 -2.12
C TYR A 11 2.23 16.96 -2.59
N ILE A 12 1.52 18.05 -2.87
CA ILE A 12 2.15 19.35 -3.17
C ILE A 12 2.98 19.84 -1.99
N ARG A 13 2.47 19.72 -0.75
CA ARG A 13 3.23 20.10 0.45
C ARG A 13 4.48 19.25 0.61
N ILE A 14 4.40 17.95 0.34
CA ILE A 14 5.56 17.05 0.38
C ILE A 14 6.60 17.48 -0.66
N PHE A 15 6.18 17.71 -1.91
CA PHE A 15 7.06 18.17 -2.98
C PHE A 15 7.73 19.51 -2.64
N LEU A 16 6.96 20.50 -2.20
CA LEU A 16 7.48 21.79 -1.77
C LEU A 16 8.47 21.63 -0.60
N SER A 17 8.17 20.75 0.36
CA SER A 17 9.07 20.47 1.47
C SER A 17 10.42 19.95 0.99
N PHE A 18 10.46 19.07 -0.02
CA PHE A 18 11.71 18.59 -0.61
C PHE A 18 12.49 19.67 -1.34
N VAL A 19 11.82 20.59 -2.04
CA VAL A 19 12.47 21.75 -2.65
C VAL A 19 13.09 22.66 -1.59
N PHE A 20 12.36 22.94 -0.50
CA PHE A 20 12.90 23.72 0.63
C PHE A 20 14.09 23.02 1.31
N ILE A 21 14.02 21.69 1.49
CA ILE A 21 15.14 20.89 2.01
C ILE A 21 16.35 20.99 1.07
N SER A 22 16.13 20.89 -0.25
CA SER A 22 17.20 21.04 -1.25
C SER A 22 17.84 22.41 -1.19
N LEU A 23 17.05 23.49 -1.10
CA LEU A 23 17.56 24.85 -0.96
C LEU A 23 18.31 25.04 0.36
N PHE A 24 17.82 24.46 1.45
CA PHE A 24 18.50 24.50 2.74
C PHE A 24 19.86 23.80 2.69
N ILE A 25 19.92 22.58 2.12
CA ILE A 25 21.18 21.84 1.91
C ILE A 25 22.14 22.67 1.06
N PHE A 26 21.66 23.29 -0.01
CA PHE A 26 22.47 24.15 -0.86
C PHE A 26 23.05 25.35 -0.07
N ILE A 27 22.24 26.05 0.72
CA ILE A 27 22.70 27.18 1.54
C ILE A 27 23.73 26.72 2.57
N VAL A 28 23.50 25.59 3.24
CA VAL A 28 24.44 25.03 4.22
C VAL A 28 25.77 24.67 3.56
N ASN A 29 25.72 23.96 2.42
CA ASN A 29 26.92 23.62 1.64
C ASN A 29 27.68 24.89 1.23
N ARG A 30 26.95 25.96 0.87
CA ARG A 30 27.55 27.25 0.51
C ARG A 30 28.24 27.95 1.69
N ILE A 31 27.64 27.92 2.88
CA ILE A 31 28.25 28.46 4.10
C ILE A 31 29.55 27.70 4.40
N ILE A 32 29.53 26.37 4.25
CA ILE A 32 30.71 25.52 4.45
C ILE A 32 31.80 25.88 3.42
N ASP A 33 31.47 26.01 2.14
CA ASP A 33 32.43 26.43 1.11
C ASP A 33 33.06 27.79 1.42
N TYR A 34 32.25 28.77 1.87
CA TYR A 34 32.75 30.09 2.25
C TYR A 34 33.72 30.02 3.44
N LEU A 35 33.40 29.21 4.46
CA LEU A 35 34.28 28.99 5.62
C LEU A 35 35.60 28.30 5.22
N ILE A 36 35.54 27.28 4.36
CA ILE A 36 36.72 26.55 3.87
C ILE A 36 37.66 27.47 3.09
N ILE A 37 37.11 28.31 2.20
CA ILE A 37 37.88 29.29 1.43
C ILE A 37 38.51 30.33 2.35
N SER A 38 37.76 30.82 3.33
CA SER A 38 38.24 31.80 4.33
C SER A 38 39.35 31.23 5.23
N HIS A 39 39.33 29.93 5.54
CA HIS A 39 40.35 29.28 6.39
C HIS A 39 41.49 28.60 5.61
N HIS A 40 41.54 28.75 4.27
CA HIS A 40 42.61 28.24 3.40
C HIS A 40 42.98 26.76 3.61
N ILE A 41 41.99 25.88 3.82
CA ILE A 41 42.23 24.45 4.05
C ILE A 41 42.65 23.79 2.71
N PRO A 42 43.90 23.28 2.59
CA PRO A 42 44.44 22.83 1.30
C PRO A 42 43.96 21.43 0.87
N PHE A 43 43.24 20.72 1.74
CA PHE A 43 42.91 19.30 1.58
C PHE A 43 42.18 18.97 0.26
N PHE A 44 41.18 19.77 -0.12
CA PHE A 44 40.35 19.47 -1.29
C PHE A 44 40.99 19.88 -2.63
N ARG A 45 41.99 20.76 -2.62
CA ARG A 45 42.66 21.26 -3.83
C ARG A 45 43.56 20.21 -4.49
N HIS A 46 43.98 19.18 -3.74
CA HIS A 46 44.92 18.16 -4.23
C HIS A 46 44.23 16.92 -4.83
N ILE A 47 42.95 16.71 -4.53
CA ILE A 47 42.16 15.54 -4.98
C ILE A 47 41.50 15.82 -6.36
N PHE A 48 41.35 17.09 -6.73
CA PHE A 48 40.52 17.55 -7.84
C PHE A 48 41.36 18.33 -8.87
N ALA A 49 41.22 18.01 -10.16
CA ALA A 49 41.97 18.64 -11.26
C ALA A 49 41.70 20.16 -11.33
N SER A 50 42.73 21.00 -11.51
CA SER A 50 42.62 22.45 -11.29
C SER A 50 41.79 23.26 -12.32
N ASP A 51 41.06 22.61 -13.22
CA ASP A 51 40.33 23.27 -14.31
C ASP A 51 38.83 23.35 -14.01
N VAL A 52 38.34 24.57 -13.87
CA VAL A 52 36.94 24.92 -13.60
C VAL A 52 36.01 24.42 -14.71
N GLY A 53 36.46 24.44 -15.97
CA GLY A 53 35.66 23.97 -17.12
C GLY A 53 35.36 22.48 -17.03
N ASN A 54 36.32 21.68 -16.59
CA ASN A 54 36.15 20.23 -16.43
C ASN A 54 35.15 19.89 -15.31
N PHE A 55 35.11 20.67 -14.21
CA PHE A 55 34.11 20.44 -13.16
C PHE A 55 32.70 20.74 -13.61
N THR A 56 32.48 21.89 -14.23
CA THR A 56 31.15 22.29 -14.72
C THR A 56 30.63 21.30 -15.75
N ASN A 57 31.48 20.87 -16.68
CA ASN A 57 31.10 19.90 -17.71
C ASN A 57 30.82 18.51 -17.12
N THR A 58 31.67 18.03 -16.20
CA THR A 58 31.50 16.71 -15.58
C THR A 58 30.26 16.68 -14.69
N LEU A 59 30.09 17.69 -13.84
CA LEU A 59 28.96 17.78 -12.91
C LEU A 59 27.65 17.99 -13.65
N GLY A 60 27.64 18.83 -14.69
CA GLY A 60 26.50 19.00 -15.60
C GLY A 60 26.11 17.70 -16.28
N GLY A 61 27.07 17.01 -16.91
CA GLY A 61 26.82 15.72 -17.57
C GLY A 61 26.33 14.63 -16.62
N LEU A 62 26.89 14.54 -15.41
CA LEU A 62 26.41 13.59 -14.40
C LEU A 62 25.02 13.95 -13.86
N GLY A 63 24.69 15.24 -13.75
CA GLY A 63 23.36 15.70 -13.39
C GLY A 63 22.30 15.32 -14.42
N GLU A 64 22.63 15.42 -15.70
CA GLU A 64 21.80 14.92 -16.80
C GLU A 64 21.59 13.41 -16.71
N VAL A 65 22.65 12.63 -16.45
CA VAL A 65 22.56 11.18 -16.27
C VAL A 65 21.62 10.82 -15.12
N VAL A 66 21.73 11.46 -13.95
CA VAL A 66 20.82 11.20 -12.81
C VAL A 66 19.37 11.51 -13.15
N THR A 67 19.12 12.60 -13.86
CA THR A 67 17.76 13.00 -14.26
C THR A 67 17.18 12.03 -15.30
N ALA A 68 17.99 11.60 -16.28
CA ALA A 68 17.59 10.61 -17.27
C ALA A 68 17.27 9.27 -16.63
N VAL A 69 18.11 8.82 -15.69
CA VAL A 69 17.94 7.57 -14.96
C VAL A 69 16.70 7.61 -14.07
N LEU A 70 16.43 8.71 -13.37
CA LEU A 70 15.17 8.92 -12.65
C LEU A 70 13.96 8.74 -13.57
N GLY A 71 14.01 9.29 -14.79
CA GLY A 71 12.94 9.16 -15.77
C GLY A 71 12.70 7.70 -16.19
N VAL A 72 13.79 6.95 -16.42
CA VAL A 72 13.73 5.51 -16.74
C VAL A 72 13.17 4.70 -15.56
N GLU A 73 13.66 4.96 -14.35
CA GLU A 73 13.22 4.30 -13.13
C GLU A 73 11.73 4.56 -12.87
N PHE A 74 11.30 5.82 -12.93
CA PHE A 74 9.91 6.20 -12.76
C PHE A 74 9.00 5.48 -13.77
N THR A 75 9.43 5.40 -15.04
CA THR A 75 8.68 4.70 -16.08
C THR A 75 8.61 3.19 -15.82
N ALA A 76 9.74 2.56 -15.49
CA ALA A 76 9.78 1.13 -15.18
C ALA A 76 8.86 0.81 -13.99
N VAL A 77 8.98 1.57 -12.92
CA VAL A 77 8.15 1.43 -11.71
C VAL A 77 6.67 1.66 -12.01
N ALA A 78 6.33 2.67 -12.80
CA ALA A 78 4.95 2.94 -13.21
C ALA A 78 4.36 1.77 -14.01
N ILE A 79 5.12 1.21 -14.95
CA ILE A 79 4.70 0.04 -15.74
C ILE A 79 4.49 -1.17 -14.82
N ILE A 80 5.43 -1.49 -13.93
CA ILE A 80 5.29 -2.65 -13.04
C ILE A 80 4.08 -2.47 -12.10
N ALA A 81 3.88 -1.27 -11.55
CA ALA A 81 2.71 -0.96 -10.74
C ALA A 81 1.39 -1.08 -11.52
N GLN A 82 1.35 -0.62 -12.77
CA GLN A 82 0.17 -0.77 -13.65
C GLN A 82 -0.12 -2.24 -13.97
N LEU A 83 0.91 -3.04 -14.25
CA LEU A 83 0.75 -4.48 -14.48
C LEU A 83 0.19 -5.18 -13.25
N ALA A 84 0.68 -4.83 -12.06
CA ALA A 84 0.16 -5.37 -10.80
C ALA A 84 -1.29 -4.91 -10.53
N ALA A 85 -1.61 -3.65 -10.82
CA ALA A 85 -2.95 -3.10 -10.68
C ALA A 85 -3.96 -3.79 -11.60
N ASN A 86 -3.57 -4.05 -12.86
CA ASN A 86 -4.38 -4.78 -13.83
C ASN A 86 -4.50 -6.27 -13.47
N LYS A 87 -3.45 -6.87 -12.89
CA LYS A 87 -3.46 -8.28 -12.51
C LYS A 87 -4.28 -8.55 -11.24
N TYR A 88 -4.19 -7.67 -10.24
CA TYR A 88 -4.69 -7.95 -8.89
C TYR A 88 -5.81 -7.00 -8.45
N SER A 89 -5.56 -5.68 -8.39
CA SER A 89 -6.58 -4.67 -8.06
C SER A 89 -6.03 -3.25 -8.29
N SER A 90 -6.87 -2.31 -8.75
CA SER A 90 -6.49 -0.90 -8.95
C SER A 90 -5.95 -0.24 -7.69
N ASP A 91 -6.40 -0.68 -6.52
CA ASP A 91 -6.01 -0.13 -5.22
C ASP A 91 -4.54 -0.42 -4.86
N VAL A 92 -3.92 -1.42 -5.50
CA VAL A 92 -2.47 -1.70 -5.37
C VAL A 92 -1.64 -0.47 -5.74
N MET A 93 -2.07 0.29 -6.76
CA MET A 93 -1.39 1.51 -7.19
C MET A 93 -1.41 2.59 -6.09
N ILE A 94 -2.50 2.69 -5.33
CA ILE A 94 -2.63 3.67 -4.25
C ILE A 94 -1.68 3.32 -3.10
N ILE A 95 -1.59 2.04 -2.73
CA ILE A 95 -0.66 1.56 -1.70
C ILE A 95 0.79 1.80 -2.17
N PHE A 96 1.07 1.59 -3.46
CA PHE A 96 2.37 1.84 -4.07
C PHE A 96 2.83 3.30 -3.96
N ILE A 97 1.96 4.26 -4.32
CA ILE A 97 2.27 5.69 -4.29
C ILE A 97 2.48 6.19 -2.84
N ARG A 98 1.76 5.62 -1.87
CA ARG A 98 1.88 5.99 -0.45
C ARG A 98 3.08 5.36 0.25
N ASN A 99 3.82 4.49 -0.41
CA ASN A 99 4.93 3.78 0.18
C ASN A 99 6.11 4.73 0.48
N LYS A 100 6.55 4.76 1.75
CA LYS A 100 7.60 5.68 2.22
C LYS A 100 8.94 5.48 1.50
N VAL A 101 9.29 4.25 1.14
CA VAL A 101 10.56 3.94 0.46
C VAL A 101 10.53 4.51 -0.96
N ASN A 102 9.42 4.33 -1.69
CA ASN A 102 9.27 4.89 -3.03
C ASN A 102 9.36 6.42 -3.03
N VAL A 103 8.62 7.07 -2.11
CA VAL A 103 8.67 8.52 -1.95
C VAL A 103 10.09 8.98 -1.62
N PHE A 104 10.79 8.28 -0.70
CA PHE A 104 12.16 8.62 -0.32
C PHE A 104 13.13 8.54 -1.51
N VAL A 105 13.10 7.45 -2.28
CA VAL A 105 14.02 7.27 -3.43
C VAL A 105 13.76 8.33 -4.49
N PHE A 106 12.51 8.54 -4.91
CA PHE A 106 12.20 9.58 -5.89
C PHE A 106 12.60 10.99 -5.41
N SER A 107 12.38 11.28 -4.13
CA SER A 107 12.78 12.56 -3.55
C SER A 107 14.29 12.72 -3.47
N LEU A 108 15.04 11.66 -3.19
CA LEU A 108 16.50 11.68 -3.21
C LEU A 108 17.03 12.04 -4.60
N PHE A 109 16.49 11.40 -5.65
CA PHE A 109 16.87 11.71 -7.03
C PHE A 109 16.51 13.15 -7.43
N LEU A 110 15.30 13.60 -7.09
CA LEU A 110 14.87 14.97 -7.37
C LEU A 110 15.76 16.00 -6.65
N LEU A 111 16.08 15.75 -5.37
CA LEU A 111 16.98 16.59 -4.57
C LEU A 111 18.38 16.64 -5.18
N THR A 112 18.88 15.50 -5.67
CA THR A 112 20.18 15.40 -6.35
C THR A 112 20.19 16.21 -7.64
N ALA A 113 19.15 16.09 -8.47
CA ALA A 113 19.02 16.85 -9.70
C ALA A 113 19.00 18.38 -9.45
N ILE A 114 18.19 18.83 -8.48
CA ILE A 114 18.08 20.25 -8.13
C ILE A 114 19.42 20.78 -7.58
N ASN A 115 20.05 20.07 -6.63
CA ASN A 115 21.34 20.48 -6.09
C ASN A 115 22.44 20.53 -7.16
N THR A 116 22.43 19.59 -8.10
CA THR A 116 23.42 19.56 -9.19
C THR A 116 23.26 20.78 -10.09
N ILE A 117 22.03 21.15 -10.45
CA ILE A 117 21.74 22.37 -11.24
C ILE A 117 22.17 23.63 -10.48
N LEU A 118 21.83 23.74 -9.19
CA LEU A 118 22.17 24.91 -8.38
C LEU A 118 23.68 25.07 -8.23
N VAL A 119 24.40 23.99 -7.90
CA VAL A 119 25.84 24.03 -7.71
C VAL A 119 26.56 24.34 -9.02
N THR A 120 26.18 23.70 -10.14
CA THR A 120 26.78 23.94 -11.46
C THR A 120 26.67 25.42 -11.87
N ASN A 121 25.52 26.05 -11.63
CA ASN A 121 25.31 27.47 -11.96
C ASN A 121 26.08 28.46 -11.05
N THR A 122 26.66 28.00 -9.95
CA THR A 122 27.37 28.86 -8.98
C THR A 122 28.89 28.71 -9.02
N ILE A 123 29.42 27.85 -9.90
CA ILE A 123 30.85 27.69 -10.12
C ILE A 123 31.34 28.87 -10.95
N THR A 124 32.35 29.59 -10.45
CA THR A 124 32.98 30.73 -11.15
C THR A 124 34.48 30.65 -10.94
N GLU A 125 35.29 31.20 -11.87
CA GLU A 125 36.76 31.18 -11.79
C GLU A 125 37.31 31.76 -10.46
N ASN A 126 36.61 32.74 -9.88
CA ASN A 126 36.99 33.37 -8.61
C ASN A 126 36.50 32.62 -7.36
N PHE A 127 35.58 31.65 -7.51
CA PHE A 127 34.96 30.94 -6.39
C PHE A 127 34.65 29.49 -6.76
N VAL A 128 35.62 28.60 -6.49
CA VAL A 128 35.48 27.16 -6.72
C VAL A 128 34.96 26.48 -5.45
N THR A 129 33.74 25.93 -5.52
CA THR A 129 33.02 25.26 -4.43
C THR A 129 33.37 23.78 -4.29
N TYR A 130 34.61 23.48 -3.88
CA TYR A 130 35.09 22.09 -3.82
C TYR A 130 34.22 21.18 -2.94
N TYR A 131 33.70 21.67 -1.81
CA TYR A 131 32.86 20.85 -0.94
C TYR A 131 31.50 20.57 -1.58
N SER A 132 30.85 21.58 -2.15
CA SER A 132 29.57 21.36 -2.86
C SER A 132 29.71 20.43 -4.07
N ILE A 133 30.84 20.48 -4.79
CA ILE A 133 31.11 19.57 -5.91
C ILE A 133 31.25 18.13 -5.40
N LEU A 134 32.10 17.90 -4.39
CA LEU A 134 32.28 16.57 -3.80
C LEU A 134 30.97 16.02 -3.23
N PHE A 135 30.20 16.85 -2.52
CA PHE A 135 28.91 16.47 -1.97
C PHE A 135 27.94 16.01 -3.05
N ASN A 136 27.82 16.77 -4.16
CA ASN A 136 26.97 16.35 -5.27
C ASN A 136 27.48 15.08 -5.95
N LEU A 137 28.79 14.91 -6.13
CA LEU A 137 29.35 13.68 -6.70
C LEU A 137 29.00 12.46 -5.85
N ILE A 138 29.12 12.55 -4.53
CA ILE A 138 28.72 11.48 -3.61
C ILE A 138 27.21 11.22 -3.72
N LEU A 139 26.40 12.27 -3.75
CA LEU A 139 24.96 12.15 -3.83
C LEU A 139 24.51 11.47 -5.15
N ILE A 140 25.13 11.85 -6.27
CA ILE A 140 24.95 11.23 -7.59
C ILE A 140 25.31 9.73 -7.54
N LEU A 141 26.47 9.38 -6.95
CA LEU A 141 26.89 7.99 -6.84
C LEU A 141 25.91 7.16 -6.00
N ILE A 142 25.42 7.71 -4.88
CA ILE A 142 24.41 7.06 -4.04
C ILE A 142 23.11 6.86 -4.83
N SER A 143 22.65 7.89 -5.56
CA SER A 143 21.46 7.79 -6.43
C SER A 143 21.62 6.70 -7.48
N LEU A 144 22.78 6.58 -8.14
CA LEU A 144 22.98 5.53 -9.13
C LEU A 144 23.03 4.12 -8.52
N ILE A 145 23.62 3.97 -7.33
CA ILE A 145 23.71 2.66 -6.66
C ILE A 145 22.35 2.19 -6.14
N ILE A 146 21.47 3.10 -5.69
CA ILE A 146 20.20 2.75 -5.04
C ILE A 146 19.16 2.13 -5.99
N ILE A 147 19.33 2.31 -7.32
CA ILE A 147 18.37 1.88 -8.34
C ILE A 147 18.14 0.37 -8.28
N MET A 148 19.22 -0.41 -8.28
CA MET A 148 19.12 -1.87 -8.30
C MET A 148 18.40 -2.41 -7.04
N PRO A 149 18.78 -2.00 -5.82
CA PRO A 149 18.01 -2.30 -4.61
C PRO A 149 16.56 -1.84 -4.67
N HIS A 150 16.29 -0.67 -5.25
CA HIS A 150 14.94 -0.11 -5.36
C HIS A 150 14.04 -0.92 -6.30
N LEU A 151 14.52 -1.26 -7.49
CA LEU A 151 13.77 -2.11 -8.42
C LEU A 151 13.47 -3.47 -7.81
N TYR A 152 14.45 -4.08 -7.15
CA TYR A 152 14.25 -5.35 -6.42
C TYR A 152 13.19 -5.21 -5.31
N TYR A 153 13.25 -4.12 -4.55
CA TYR A 153 12.24 -3.79 -3.54
C TYR A 153 10.85 -3.65 -4.15
N VAL A 154 10.71 -2.93 -5.27
CA VAL A 154 9.43 -2.76 -5.97
C VAL A 154 8.89 -4.10 -6.45
N PHE A 155 9.72 -4.98 -7.03
CA PHE A 155 9.29 -6.31 -7.43
C PHE A 155 8.78 -7.14 -6.25
N ASN A 156 9.49 -7.13 -5.13
CA ASN A 156 9.06 -7.85 -3.94
C ASN A 156 7.80 -7.25 -3.33
N PHE A 157 7.72 -5.92 -3.25
CA PHE A 157 6.56 -5.21 -2.75
C PHE A 157 5.31 -5.54 -3.57
N LEU A 158 5.46 -5.71 -4.89
CA LEU A 158 4.36 -6.05 -5.80
C LEU A 158 3.93 -7.52 -5.78
N GLN A 159 4.54 -8.34 -4.92
CA GLN A 159 4.09 -9.70 -4.72
C GLN A 159 2.80 -9.74 -3.88
N PRO A 160 1.80 -10.56 -4.27
CA PRO A 160 0.48 -10.61 -3.65
C PRO A 160 0.52 -10.85 -2.13
N HIS A 161 1.46 -11.66 -1.65
CA HIS A 161 1.60 -11.98 -0.24
C HIS A 161 1.83 -10.73 0.64
N ASN A 162 2.66 -9.78 0.18
CA ASN A 162 3.03 -8.61 0.95
C ASN A 162 1.85 -7.66 1.15
N PHE A 163 1.03 -7.47 0.13
CA PHE A 163 -0.17 -6.62 0.24
C PHE A 163 -1.21 -7.24 1.14
N ILE A 164 -1.45 -8.55 1.00
CA ILE A 164 -2.46 -9.27 1.79
C ILE A 164 -2.06 -9.21 3.27
N ASP A 165 -0.80 -9.46 3.60
CA ASP A 165 -0.31 -9.38 4.98
C ASP A 165 -0.32 -7.95 5.53
N GLN A 166 -0.02 -6.94 4.70
CA GLN A 166 -0.15 -5.54 5.11
C GLN A 166 -1.61 -5.20 5.43
N VAL A 167 -2.54 -5.57 4.56
CA VAL A 167 -3.98 -5.28 4.72
C VAL A 167 -4.55 -6.00 5.93
N LYS A 168 -4.13 -7.25 6.18
CA LYS A 168 -4.45 -7.97 7.43
C LYS A 168 -3.99 -7.20 8.65
N LYS A 169 -2.72 -6.75 8.68
CA LYS A 169 -2.17 -5.98 9.81
C LYS A 169 -2.96 -4.68 10.02
N GLU A 170 -3.27 -3.96 8.95
CA GLU A 170 -4.09 -2.74 9.01
C GLU A 170 -5.50 -3.04 9.57
N ALA A 171 -6.16 -4.11 9.11
CA ALA A 171 -7.45 -4.54 9.65
C ALA A 171 -7.38 -4.90 11.14
N SER A 172 -6.33 -5.60 11.58
CA SER A 172 -6.11 -5.90 13.00
C SER A 172 -5.88 -4.63 13.84
N LEU A 173 -5.16 -3.64 13.31
CA LEU A 173 -4.89 -2.39 14.00
C LEU A 173 -6.17 -1.59 14.23
N ILE A 174 -7.05 -1.50 13.22
CA ILE A 174 -8.35 -0.83 13.35
C ILE A 174 -9.15 -1.44 14.52
N LEU A 175 -9.22 -2.77 14.60
CA LEU A 175 -9.91 -3.47 15.68
C LEU A 175 -9.28 -3.19 17.05
N LYS A 176 -7.94 -3.23 17.16
CA LYS A 176 -7.23 -2.93 18.41
C LYS A 176 -7.48 -1.50 18.88
N GLU A 177 -7.38 -0.52 17.98
CA GLU A 177 -7.62 0.86 18.33
C GLU A 177 -9.06 1.12 18.80
N LEU A 178 -10.04 0.39 18.25
CA LEU A 178 -11.45 0.48 18.69
C LEU A 178 -11.66 -0.09 20.09
N VAL A 179 -10.96 -1.17 20.43
CA VAL A 179 -10.99 -1.76 21.78
C VAL A 179 -10.32 -0.85 22.80
N GLU A 180 -9.17 -0.25 22.45
CA GLU A 180 -8.38 0.57 23.38
C GLU A 180 -8.95 1.99 23.60
N HIS A 181 -9.43 2.65 22.55
CA HIS A 181 -9.77 4.08 22.56
C HIS A 181 -11.26 4.36 22.43
N GLY A 182 -12.12 3.40 22.81
CA GLY A 182 -13.57 3.37 22.57
C GLY A 182 -14.30 4.73 22.42
N ASN A 183 -15.17 4.80 21.41
CA ASN A 183 -16.06 5.92 21.01
C ASN A 183 -15.46 7.04 20.13
N GLY A 184 -14.31 6.83 19.48
CA GLY A 184 -13.93 7.62 18.29
C GLY A 184 -14.91 7.45 17.12
N ASN A 185 -14.54 7.97 15.94
CA ASN A 185 -15.32 7.90 14.68
C ASN A 185 -15.49 6.43 14.20
N THR A 186 -16.35 5.67 14.89
CA THR A 186 -16.51 4.22 14.77
C THR A 186 -17.07 3.84 13.40
N ASP A 187 -17.96 4.67 12.86
CA ASP A 187 -18.50 4.49 11.51
C ASP A 187 -17.41 4.63 10.45
N GLN A 188 -16.51 5.61 10.59
CA GLN A 188 -15.38 5.75 9.67
C GLN A 188 -14.44 4.54 9.78
N LYS A 189 -14.11 4.10 10.99
CA LYS A 189 -13.25 2.92 11.20
C LYS A 189 -13.88 1.64 10.67
N ARG A 190 -15.21 1.51 10.75
CA ARG A 190 -15.95 0.38 10.17
C ARG A 190 -15.87 0.37 8.65
N GLU A 191 -16.04 1.53 8.03
CA GLU A 191 -15.87 1.69 6.59
C GLU A 191 -14.45 1.30 6.16
N GLU A 192 -13.43 1.85 6.85
CA GLU A 192 -12.04 1.53 6.56
C GLU A 192 -11.75 0.03 6.70
N PHE A 193 -12.38 -0.66 7.66
CA PHE A 193 -12.27 -2.10 7.83
C PHE A 193 -12.98 -2.89 6.70
N TYR A 194 -14.16 -2.43 6.27
CA TYR A 194 -14.88 -3.02 5.14
C TYR A 194 -14.12 -2.87 3.83
N GLU A 195 -13.53 -1.70 3.57
CA GLU A 195 -12.63 -1.46 2.43
C GLU A 195 -11.48 -2.50 2.40
N LYS A 196 -10.93 -2.92 3.56
CA LYS A 196 -9.89 -3.96 3.62
C LYS A 196 -10.40 -5.34 3.21
N ILE A 197 -11.61 -5.71 3.61
CA ILE A 197 -12.23 -6.98 3.22
C ILE A 197 -12.50 -7.00 1.72
N GLU A 198 -13.05 -5.90 1.18
CA GLU A 198 -13.32 -5.74 -0.24
C GLU A 198 -12.04 -5.80 -1.06
N PHE A 199 -10.97 -5.13 -0.62
CA PHE A 199 -9.68 -5.20 -1.29
C PHE A 199 -9.15 -6.64 -1.42
N ILE A 200 -9.24 -7.46 -0.36
CA ILE A 200 -8.82 -8.87 -0.42
C ILE A 200 -9.76 -9.69 -1.31
N ARG A 201 -11.07 -9.44 -1.24
CA ARG A 201 -12.07 -10.08 -2.11
C ARG A 201 -11.73 -9.82 -3.58
N ASP A 202 -11.48 -8.58 -3.95
CA ASP A 202 -11.25 -8.16 -5.32
C ASP A 202 -9.96 -8.77 -5.88
N ILE A 203 -8.88 -8.82 -5.08
CA ILE A 203 -7.67 -9.58 -5.43
C ILE A 203 -7.99 -11.06 -5.62
N GLY A 204 -8.78 -11.65 -4.72
CA GLY A 204 -9.17 -13.05 -4.81
C GLY A 204 -9.94 -13.36 -6.10
N THR A 205 -10.93 -12.55 -6.46
CA THR A 205 -11.75 -12.74 -7.65
C THR A 205 -10.96 -12.49 -8.95
N ASN A 206 -10.10 -11.48 -8.95
CA ASN A 206 -9.23 -11.20 -10.10
C ASN A 206 -8.20 -12.32 -10.26
N SER A 207 -7.63 -12.84 -9.17
CA SER A 207 -6.69 -13.96 -9.21
C SER A 207 -7.34 -15.22 -9.78
N VAL A 208 -8.58 -15.53 -9.39
CA VAL A 208 -9.36 -16.62 -9.99
C VAL A 208 -9.57 -16.39 -11.49
N SER A 209 -9.93 -15.17 -11.89
CA SER A 209 -10.16 -14.81 -13.30
C SER A 209 -8.88 -14.91 -14.14
N GLN A 210 -7.72 -14.67 -13.52
CA GLN A 210 -6.40 -14.80 -14.15
C GLN A 210 -5.80 -16.22 -14.06
N GLY A 211 -6.48 -17.17 -13.42
CA GLY A 211 -5.98 -18.54 -13.25
C GLY A 211 -4.93 -18.72 -12.14
N ASP A 212 -4.71 -17.71 -11.28
CA ASP A 212 -3.72 -17.73 -10.20
C ASP A 212 -4.34 -18.31 -8.91
N GLY A 213 -4.50 -19.64 -8.87
CA GLY A 213 -5.13 -20.34 -7.75
C GLY A 213 -4.38 -20.18 -6.42
N ALA A 214 -3.05 -20.07 -6.46
CA ALA A 214 -2.23 -19.86 -5.26
C ALA A 214 -2.57 -18.53 -4.57
N VAL A 215 -2.69 -17.44 -5.33
CA VAL A 215 -3.06 -16.12 -4.78
C VAL A 215 -4.52 -16.11 -4.31
N ALA A 216 -5.43 -16.75 -5.04
CA ALA A 216 -6.81 -16.88 -4.61
C ALA A 216 -6.92 -17.60 -3.25
N LEU A 217 -6.19 -18.70 -3.06
CA LEU A 217 -6.12 -19.43 -1.77
C LEU A 217 -5.51 -18.59 -0.65
N LEU A 218 -4.51 -17.75 -0.96
CA LEU A 218 -3.96 -16.78 0.00
C LEU A 218 -5.03 -15.78 0.45
N CYS A 219 -5.81 -15.22 -0.47
CA CYS A 219 -6.92 -14.31 -0.16
C CYS A 219 -7.99 -14.99 0.70
N VAL A 220 -8.40 -16.21 0.36
CA VAL A 220 -9.37 -17.00 1.15
C VAL A 220 -8.84 -17.20 2.57
N THR A 221 -7.57 -17.60 2.71
CA THR A 221 -6.95 -17.80 4.03
C THR A 221 -6.89 -16.50 4.85
N ALA A 222 -6.53 -15.38 4.20
CA ALA A 222 -6.46 -14.07 4.84
C ALA A 222 -7.82 -13.58 5.35
N LEU A 223 -8.88 -13.77 4.57
CA LEU A 223 -10.25 -13.44 4.96
C LEU A 223 -10.71 -14.23 6.20
N LYS A 224 -10.42 -15.54 6.25
CA LYS A 224 -10.63 -16.35 7.47
C LYS A 224 -9.90 -15.73 8.66
N GLU A 225 -8.62 -15.43 8.52
CA GLU A 225 -7.81 -14.93 9.62
C GLU A 225 -8.33 -13.59 10.17
N ILE A 226 -8.74 -12.67 9.28
CA ILE A 226 -9.40 -11.41 9.66
C ILE A 226 -10.69 -11.70 10.44
N LEU A 227 -11.52 -12.64 9.97
CA LEU A 227 -12.76 -12.96 10.65
C LEU A 227 -12.53 -13.58 12.03
N ILE A 228 -11.58 -14.51 12.16
CA ILE A 228 -11.20 -15.12 13.45
C ILE A 228 -10.68 -14.05 14.42
N GLN A 229 -9.90 -13.09 13.94
CA GLN A 229 -9.44 -11.98 14.78
C GLN A 229 -10.60 -11.10 15.24
N HIS A 230 -11.55 -10.81 14.36
CA HIS A 230 -12.77 -10.07 14.72
C HIS A 230 -13.58 -10.81 15.79
N MET A 231 -13.79 -12.14 15.65
CA MET A 231 -14.49 -12.94 16.65
C MET A 231 -13.85 -12.88 18.04
N LYS A 232 -12.50 -12.85 18.11
CA LYS A 232 -11.75 -12.75 19.37
C LYS A 232 -12.06 -11.48 20.15
N VAL A 233 -12.15 -10.35 19.46
CA VAL A 233 -12.37 -9.03 20.08
C VAL A 233 -13.83 -8.58 20.07
N LYS A 234 -14.73 -9.37 19.45
CA LYS A 234 -16.13 -9.00 19.20
C LYS A 234 -16.89 -8.56 20.45
N LYS A 235 -16.57 -9.14 21.62
CA LYS A 235 -17.19 -8.81 22.91
C LYS A 235 -16.73 -7.47 23.47
N ASP A 236 -15.53 -7.04 23.10
CA ASP A 236 -14.89 -5.81 23.60
C ASP A 236 -15.11 -4.61 22.67
N LEU A 237 -15.70 -4.83 21.49
CA LEU A 237 -16.02 -3.77 20.53
C LEU A 237 -17.20 -2.91 21.01
N PRO A 238 -17.18 -1.59 20.74
CA PRO A 238 -18.25 -0.68 21.13
C PRO A 238 -19.57 -1.03 20.43
N GLU A 239 -20.71 -0.81 21.08
CA GLU A 239 -22.02 -1.10 20.47
C GLU A 239 -22.23 -0.39 19.13
N ALA A 240 -21.70 0.83 18.98
CA ALA A 240 -21.77 1.60 17.75
C ALA A 240 -21.19 0.85 16.54
N TRP A 241 -20.22 -0.06 16.76
CA TRP A 241 -19.65 -0.90 15.70
C TRP A 241 -20.72 -1.77 15.01
N PHE A 242 -21.70 -2.24 15.80
CA PHE A 242 -22.75 -3.14 15.32
C PHE A 242 -24.04 -2.40 14.93
N LYS A 243 -24.15 -1.09 15.22
CA LYS A 243 -25.32 -0.29 14.87
C LYS A 243 -25.24 0.22 13.44
N ARG A 244 -26.38 0.30 12.77
CA ARG A 244 -26.46 0.85 11.41
C ARG A 244 -26.06 2.32 11.37
N SER A 245 -25.26 2.70 10.38
CA SER A 245 -24.93 4.12 10.11
C SER A 245 -25.69 4.70 8.91
N GLY A 246 -26.47 3.86 8.20
CA GLY A 246 -27.16 4.23 6.96
C GLY A 246 -26.29 4.08 5.72
N ARG A 247 -24.98 3.87 5.87
CA ARG A 247 -24.07 3.55 4.75
C ARG A 247 -24.24 2.13 4.24
N GLU A 248 -24.81 1.24 5.04
CA GLU A 248 -25.12 -0.14 4.64
C GLU A 248 -26.11 -0.19 3.46
N TYR A 249 -26.94 0.83 3.27
CA TYR A 249 -27.81 0.93 2.10
C TYR A 249 -27.06 1.28 0.80
N LEU A 250 -25.85 1.84 0.91
CA LEU A 250 -24.98 2.17 -0.22
C LEU A 250 -24.02 1.03 -0.55
N ASP A 251 -23.78 0.12 0.40
CA ASP A 251 -22.91 -1.03 0.22
C ASP A 251 -23.61 -2.10 -0.67
N PRO A 252 -23.02 -2.50 -1.80
CA PRO A 252 -23.57 -3.54 -2.68
C PRO A 252 -23.87 -4.87 -1.97
N ASP A 253 -23.10 -5.21 -0.93
CA ASP A 253 -23.26 -6.48 -0.20
C ASP A 253 -24.52 -6.50 0.69
N PHE A 254 -25.07 -5.33 1.03
CA PHE A 254 -26.21 -5.17 1.94
C PHE A 254 -27.42 -4.44 1.34
N SER A 255 -27.23 -3.64 0.29
CA SER A 255 -28.28 -2.83 -0.35
C SER A 255 -29.48 -3.65 -0.86
N GLY A 256 -29.25 -4.91 -1.25
CA GLY A 256 -30.30 -5.84 -1.67
C GLY A 256 -31.13 -6.47 -0.55
N TYR A 257 -30.80 -6.21 0.72
CA TYR A 257 -31.53 -6.81 1.85
C TYR A 257 -32.76 -6.02 2.26
N SER A 258 -33.81 -6.75 2.64
CA SER A 258 -34.99 -6.15 3.27
C SER A 258 -34.66 -5.62 4.66
N GLN A 259 -35.45 -4.65 5.13
CA GLN A 259 -35.31 -4.08 6.47
C GLN A 259 -35.35 -5.14 7.57
N PHE A 260 -36.17 -6.18 7.39
CA PHE A 260 -36.24 -7.31 8.31
C PHE A 260 -34.91 -8.07 8.42
N VAL A 261 -34.24 -8.31 7.28
CA VAL A 261 -32.94 -8.99 7.26
C VAL A 261 -31.88 -8.10 7.92
N LEU A 262 -31.83 -6.82 7.57
CA LEU A 262 -30.86 -5.87 8.15
C LEU A 262 -31.03 -5.74 9.67
N ASN A 263 -32.26 -5.65 10.18
CA ASN A 263 -32.53 -5.64 11.61
C ASN A 263 -32.00 -6.92 12.28
N ARG A 264 -32.22 -8.09 11.65
CA ARG A 264 -31.69 -9.34 12.19
C ARG A 264 -30.17 -9.38 12.18
N VAL A 265 -29.50 -8.84 11.16
CA VAL A 265 -28.02 -8.75 11.11
C VAL A 265 -27.48 -7.86 12.23
N GLU A 266 -28.17 -6.76 12.55
CA GLU A 266 -27.85 -5.87 13.66
C GLU A 266 -28.06 -6.57 15.01
N GLU A 267 -29.19 -7.24 15.20
CA GLU A 267 -29.49 -8.03 16.41
C GLU A 267 -28.47 -9.16 16.63
N THR A 268 -28.08 -9.88 15.58
CA THR A 268 -27.11 -10.97 15.67
C THR A 268 -25.66 -10.49 15.64
N LYS A 269 -25.41 -9.19 15.40
CA LYS A 269 -24.08 -8.59 15.31
C LYS A 269 -23.20 -9.29 14.26
N THR A 270 -23.77 -9.61 13.09
CA THR A 270 -23.13 -10.47 12.05
C THR A 270 -22.73 -9.75 10.76
N PHE A 271 -22.48 -8.44 10.79
CA PHE A 271 -22.15 -7.70 9.56
C PHE A 271 -20.84 -8.16 8.92
N VAL A 272 -19.78 -8.29 9.72
CA VAL A 272 -18.43 -8.67 9.24
C VAL A 272 -18.44 -10.10 8.70
N GLU A 273 -19.07 -11.02 9.41
CA GLU A 273 -19.24 -12.42 9.04
C GLU A 273 -19.89 -12.53 7.66
N ARG A 274 -21.00 -11.80 7.45
CA ARG A 274 -21.70 -11.79 6.18
C ARG A 274 -20.85 -11.22 5.06
N LYS A 275 -20.09 -10.16 5.32
CA LYS A 275 -19.21 -9.55 4.33
C LYS A 275 -18.10 -10.52 3.88
N VAL A 276 -17.47 -11.21 4.83
CA VAL A 276 -16.47 -12.25 4.54
C VAL A 276 -17.08 -13.42 3.77
N PHE A 277 -18.24 -13.92 4.19
CA PHE A 277 -18.89 -15.03 3.48
C PHE A 277 -19.42 -14.64 2.09
N ARG A 278 -19.80 -13.37 1.87
CA ARG A 278 -20.09 -12.85 0.52
C ARG A 278 -18.86 -12.84 -0.37
N ALA A 279 -17.71 -12.45 0.17
CA ALA A 279 -16.45 -12.56 -0.54
C ALA A 279 -16.14 -14.02 -0.92
N TYR A 280 -16.35 -14.97 0.00
CA TYR A 280 -16.21 -16.40 -0.30
C TYR A 280 -17.19 -16.90 -1.35
N ASP A 281 -18.46 -16.50 -1.29
CA ASP A 281 -19.47 -16.86 -2.29
C ASP A 281 -19.07 -16.39 -3.70
N LEU A 282 -18.55 -15.17 -3.82
CA LEU A 282 -18.08 -14.65 -5.10
C LEU A 282 -16.84 -15.42 -5.60
N ILE A 283 -15.85 -15.66 -4.74
CA ILE A 283 -14.65 -16.43 -5.09
C ILE A 283 -15.01 -17.88 -5.47
N PHE A 284 -15.90 -18.52 -4.72
CA PHE A 284 -16.38 -19.89 -4.98
C PHE A 284 -17.09 -19.98 -6.34
N ASN A 285 -18.06 -19.09 -6.60
CA ASN A 285 -18.81 -19.11 -7.85
C ASN A 285 -17.91 -18.87 -9.07
N ASN A 286 -16.89 -18.01 -8.94
CA ASN A 286 -15.94 -17.74 -10.03
C ASN A 286 -14.91 -18.86 -10.21
N SER A 287 -14.62 -19.67 -9.18
CA SER A 287 -13.57 -20.70 -9.22
C SER A 287 -14.11 -22.11 -9.46
N ARG A 288 -15.37 -22.41 -9.11
CA ARG A 288 -15.89 -23.79 -9.07
C ARG A 288 -15.67 -24.62 -10.36
N LYS A 289 -15.71 -23.98 -11.53
CA LYS A 289 -15.54 -24.67 -12.83
C LYS A 289 -14.09 -24.71 -13.32
N SER A 290 -13.29 -23.69 -13.00
CA SER A 290 -11.94 -23.50 -13.57
C SER A 290 -10.81 -23.87 -12.60
N LEU A 291 -10.99 -23.62 -11.31
CA LEU A 291 -10.00 -23.78 -10.25
C LEU A 291 -10.64 -24.49 -9.04
N ARG A 292 -10.84 -25.81 -9.17
CA ARG A 292 -11.51 -26.65 -8.16
C ARG A 292 -10.79 -26.65 -6.80
N ASP A 293 -9.47 -26.51 -6.82
CA ASP A 293 -8.62 -26.37 -5.63
C ASP A 293 -8.98 -25.11 -4.82
N VAL A 294 -9.23 -23.98 -5.47
CA VAL A 294 -9.69 -22.75 -4.83
C VAL A 294 -11.09 -22.94 -4.23
N ALA A 295 -12.02 -23.56 -4.97
CA ALA A 295 -13.36 -23.85 -4.48
C ALA A 295 -13.33 -24.77 -3.24
N ALA A 296 -12.51 -25.83 -3.27
CA ALA A 296 -12.27 -26.68 -2.10
C ALA A 296 -11.63 -25.89 -0.95
N GLY A 297 -10.72 -24.97 -1.25
CA GLY A 297 -10.13 -24.06 -0.27
C GLY A 297 -11.15 -23.17 0.43
N VAL A 298 -12.16 -22.66 -0.29
CA VAL A 298 -13.27 -21.90 0.30
C VAL A 298 -14.08 -22.77 1.26
N LEU A 299 -14.41 -23.99 0.88
CA LEU A 299 -15.15 -24.94 1.73
C LEU A 299 -14.36 -25.27 3.00
N LEU A 300 -13.07 -25.59 2.86
CA LEU A 300 -12.19 -25.88 3.98
C LEU A 300 -12.12 -24.70 4.95
N ASN A 301 -11.84 -23.48 4.44
CA ASN A 301 -11.73 -22.30 5.29
C ASN A 301 -13.08 -21.91 5.92
N SER A 302 -14.21 -22.15 5.24
CA SER A 302 -15.55 -21.99 5.85
C SER A 302 -15.74 -22.94 7.03
N GLY A 303 -15.26 -24.18 6.92
CA GLY A 303 -15.30 -25.16 8.02
C GLY A 303 -14.44 -24.71 9.21
N LEU A 304 -13.24 -24.20 8.95
CA LEU A 304 -12.35 -23.65 9.98
C LEU A 304 -12.97 -22.42 10.68
N ILE A 305 -13.68 -21.56 9.94
CA ILE A 305 -14.45 -20.45 10.54
C ILE A 305 -15.53 -20.98 11.46
N GLY A 306 -16.26 -22.02 11.06
CA GLY A 306 -17.29 -22.66 11.89
C GLY A 306 -16.72 -23.25 13.18
N GLN A 307 -15.56 -23.91 13.10
CA GLN A 307 -14.85 -24.41 14.29
C GLN A 307 -14.45 -23.28 15.23
N ALA A 308 -13.86 -22.20 14.70
CA ALA A 308 -13.50 -21.03 15.48
C ALA A 308 -14.73 -20.35 16.13
N ALA A 309 -15.87 -20.32 15.43
CA ALA A 309 -17.13 -19.79 15.97
C ALA A 309 -17.62 -20.60 17.18
N ILE A 310 -17.48 -21.94 17.15
CA ILE A 310 -17.81 -22.81 18.28
C ILE A 310 -16.87 -22.53 19.46
N GLU A 311 -15.57 -22.44 19.22
CA GLU A 311 -14.56 -22.16 20.25
C GLU A 311 -14.83 -20.83 20.97
N HIS A 312 -15.21 -19.79 20.23
CA HIS A 312 -15.49 -18.44 20.78
C HIS A 312 -16.94 -18.27 21.27
N ARG A 313 -17.79 -19.30 21.12
CA ARG A 313 -19.23 -19.30 21.41
C ARG A 313 -19.99 -18.20 20.67
N ASP A 314 -19.63 -17.95 19.41
CA ASP A 314 -20.29 -16.99 18.53
C ASP A 314 -21.39 -17.67 17.69
N ASN A 315 -22.60 -17.67 18.24
CA ASN A 315 -23.78 -18.26 17.58
C ASN A 315 -24.13 -17.56 16.25
N GLY A 316 -23.84 -16.26 16.13
CA GLY A 316 -24.13 -15.50 14.92
C GLY A 316 -23.22 -15.90 13.77
N ALA A 317 -21.92 -16.03 14.03
CA ALA A 317 -20.95 -16.52 13.06
C ALA A 317 -21.20 -17.99 12.67
N LEU A 318 -21.61 -18.82 13.63
CA LEU A 318 -21.96 -20.21 13.38
C LEU A 318 -23.20 -20.34 12.47
N ASP A 319 -24.27 -19.57 12.73
CA ASP A 319 -25.46 -19.53 11.86
C ASP A 319 -25.12 -19.05 10.44
N CYS A 320 -24.26 -18.04 10.32
CA CYS A 320 -23.77 -17.60 9.01
C CYS A 320 -23.05 -18.74 8.28
N THR A 321 -22.12 -19.41 8.96
CA THR A 321 -21.36 -20.53 8.38
C THR A 321 -22.29 -21.61 7.82
N PHE A 322 -23.28 -22.06 8.60
CA PHE A 322 -24.25 -23.06 8.14
C PHE A 322 -25.06 -22.60 6.92
N ARG A 323 -25.52 -21.35 6.91
CA ARG A 323 -26.28 -20.81 5.77
C ARG A 323 -25.47 -20.82 4.49
N TYR A 324 -24.21 -20.39 4.54
CA TYR A 324 -23.36 -20.35 3.35
C TYR A 324 -22.92 -21.74 2.90
N PHE A 325 -22.65 -22.67 3.83
CA PHE A 325 -22.44 -24.09 3.48
C PHE A 325 -23.63 -24.68 2.73
N ASN A 326 -24.86 -24.43 3.18
CA ASN A 326 -26.06 -24.89 2.48
C ASN A 326 -26.16 -24.29 1.07
N SER A 327 -25.77 -23.03 0.89
CA SER A 327 -25.70 -22.40 -0.43
C SER A 327 -24.67 -23.09 -1.33
N TYR A 328 -23.45 -23.34 -0.84
CA TYR A 328 -22.42 -24.03 -1.62
C TYR A 328 -22.84 -25.43 -2.03
N LEU A 329 -23.47 -26.18 -1.12
CA LEU A 329 -24.00 -27.52 -1.39
C LEU A 329 -25.11 -27.49 -2.44
N ARG A 330 -26.01 -26.50 -2.37
CA ARG A 330 -27.03 -26.29 -3.40
C ARG A 330 -26.42 -26.01 -4.77
N PHE A 331 -25.37 -25.20 -4.83
CA PHE A 331 -24.67 -24.94 -6.10
C PHE A 331 -24.02 -26.20 -6.67
N ALA A 332 -23.33 -26.99 -5.84
CA ALA A 332 -22.71 -28.24 -6.26
C ALA A 332 -23.73 -29.25 -6.80
N ILE A 333 -24.84 -29.45 -6.08
CA ILE A 333 -25.93 -30.36 -6.51
C ILE A 333 -26.55 -29.90 -7.82
N ASN A 334 -26.87 -28.61 -7.96
CA ASN A 334 -27.50 -28.08 -9.16
C ASN A 334 -26.61 -28.23 -10.40
N ASP A 335 -25.30 -28.04 -10.24
CA ASP A 335 -24.33 -28.16 -11.33
C ASP A 335 -23.91 -29.62 -11.61
N HIS A 336 -24.47 -30.61 -10.88
CA HIS A 336 -24.07 -32.03 -10.95
C HIS A 336 -22.56 -32.24 -10.77
N ASP A 337 -21.92 -31.41 -9.94
CA ASP A 337 -20.51 -31.55 -9.61
C ASP A 337 -20.35 -32.76 -8.66
N PRO A 338 -19.51 -33.76 -8.99
CA PRO A 338 -19.39 -35.00 -8.22
C PRO A 338 -18.84 -34.83 -6.79
#